data_AF-A0A523XKZ8-F1
#
_entry.id   AF-A0A523XKZ8-F1
#
_cell.length_a   1.000
_cell.length_b   1.000
_cell.length_c   1.000
_cell.angle_alpha   90.00
_cell.angle_beta   90.00
_cell.angle_gamma   90.00
#
_symmetry.space_group_name_H-M   'P 1'
#
loop_
_entity.id
_entity.type
_entity.pdbx_description
1 polymer ?
#
loop_
_entity_poly.entity_id
_entity_poly.type
_entity_poly.pdbx_seq_one_letter_code
_entity_poly.pdbx_strand_id
1 'polypeptide(L)' 'MKKTITIDPVTRLEGHGKIVIFLNEKGDVDNVYLQIPELRGFERFSQGRRAE' A
#
# COMPACT_ATOMS: atom_id res chain seq x y z
N MET A 1 17.57 17.64 -6.48
CA MET A 1 17.35 16.28 -7.04
C MET A 1 16.11 15.70 -6.37
N LYS A 2 15.02 15.42 -7.11
CA LYS A 2 13.84 14.77 -6.54
C LYS A 2 14.24 13.37 -6.03
N LYS A 3 13.86 13.06 -4.78
CA LYS A 3 14.21 11.80 -4.11
C LYS A 3 12.93 11.03 -3.79
N THR A 4 12.97 9.72 -3.99
CA THR A 4 11.89 8.82 -3.58
C THR A 4 12.36 7.95 -2.41
N ILE A 5 11.55 7.86 -1.36
CA ILE A 5 11.75 6.96 -0.23
C ILE A 5 10.66 5.90 -0.28
N THR A 6 11.06 4.63 -0.21
CA THR A 6 10.14 3.49 -0.23
C THR A 6 10.25 2.74 1.10
N ILE A 7 9.11 2.47 1.72
CA ILE A 7 8.98 1.60 2.90
C ILE A 7 8.20 0.36 2.46
N ASP A 8 8.88 -0.78 2.39
CA ASP A 8 8.33 -2.07 1.99
C ASP A 8 9.16 -3.21 2.63
N PRO A 9 8.60 -4.00 3.57
CA PRO A 9 7.25 -3.91 4.11
C PRO A 9 7.11 -2.82 5.17
N VAL A 10 5.89 -2.30 5.34
CA VAL A 10 5.54 -1.52 6.53
C VAL A 10 5.44 -2.47 7.74
N THR A 11 6.25 -2.24 8.77
CA THR A 11 6.27 -3.06 9.99
C THR A 11 5.37 -2.51 11.09
N ARG A 12 4.98 -3.36 12.06
CA ARG A 12 3.97 -3.07 13.10
C ARG A 12 2.61 -2.66 12.54
N LEU A 13 2.26 -3.24 11.40
CA LEU A 13 0.98 -3.16 10.71
C LEU A 13 0.39 -4.58 10.63
N GLU A 14 -0.94 -4.70 10.69
CA GLU A 14 -1.63 -5.94 10.34
C GLU A 14 -1.79 -6.01 8.80
N GLY A 15 -1.47 -7.16 8.20
CA GLY A 15 -1.43 -7.32 6.75
C GLY A 15 -0.17 -6.74 6.07
N HIS A 16 -0.23 -6.57 4.75
CA HIS A 16 0.87 -6.00 3.95
C HIS A 16 0.52 -4.61 3.41
N GLY A 17 1.36 -3.63 3.74
CA GLY A 17 1.34 -2.30 3.15
C GLY A 17 2.70 -1.89 2.62
N LYS A 18 2.69 -1.02 1.62
CA LYS A 18 3.87 -0.34 1.08
C LYS A 18 3.62 1.16 1.02
N ILE A 19 4.61 1.97 1.39
CA ILE A 19 4.51 3.43 1.33
C ILE A 19 5.59 3.96 0.37
N VAL A 20 5.20 4.86 -0.53
CA VAL A 20 6.11 5.60 -1.42
C VAL A 20 5.99 7.09 -1.11
N ILE A 21 7.10 7.72 -0.74
CA ILE A 21 7.20 9.13 -0.37
C ILE A 21 8.06 9.84 -1.41
N PHE A 22 7.58 10.95 -1.96
CA PHE A 22 8.31 11.79 -2.91
C PHE A 22 8.71 13.08 -2.23
N LEU A 23 10.01 13.40 -2.30
CA LEU A 23 10.55 14.64 -1.77
C LEU A 23 10.81 15.64 -2.90
N ASN A 24 10.54 16.91 -2.63
CA ASN A 24 10.93 18.02 -3.49
C ASN A 24 12.44 18.31 -3.37
N GLU A 25 12.93 19.34 -4.06
CA GLU A 25 14.35 19.67 -4.07
C GLU A 25 14.89 20.21 -2.75
N LYS A 26 14.02 20.77 -1.90
CA LYS A 26 14.36 21.23 -0.55
C LYS A 26 14.39 20.09 0.48
N GLY A 27 13.94 18.90 0.08
CA GLY A 27 13.80 17.75 0.96
C GLY A 27 12.46 17.67 1.68
N ASP A 28 11.52 18.59 1.42
CA ASP A 28 10.17 18.51 1.98
C ASP A 28 9.34 17.46 1.23
N VAL A 29 8.34 16.90 1.92
CA VAL A 29 7.40 15.95 1.31
C VAL A 29 6.55 16.66 0.26
N ASP A 30 6.67 16.22 -0.99
CA ASP A 30 5.88 16.69 -2.15
C ASP A 30 4.60 15.85 -2.29
N ASN A 31 4.68 14.52 -2.08
CA ASN A 31 3.55 13.60 -2.18
C ASN A 31 3.81 12.26 -1.48
N VAL A 32 2.75 11.49 -1.19
CA VAL A 32 2.81 10.16 -0.57
C VAL A 32 1.71 9.23 -1.10
N TYR A 33 2.05 7.96 -1.34
CA TYR A 33 1.07 6.91 -1.64
C TYR A 33 1.18 5.74 -0.67
N LEU A 34 0.04 5.30 -0.13
CA LEU A 34 -0.14 4.00 0.49
C LEU A 34 -0.60 3.01 -0.57
N GLN A 35 0.11 1.90 -0.70
CA GLN A 35 -0.21 0.80 -1.59
C GLN A 35 -0.62 -0.41 -0.75
N ILE A 36 -1.75 -1.01 -1.11
CA ILE A 36 -2.22 -2.29 -0.59
C ILE A 36 -1.89 -3.32 -1.68
N PRO A 37 -0.76 -4.06 -1.59
CA PRO A 37 -0.29 -4.90 -2.68
C PRO A 37 -1.09 -6.20 -2.79
N GLU A 38 -1.73 -6.62 -1.70
CA GLU A 38 -2.41 -7.90 -1.60
C GLU A 38 -3.81 -7.87 -2.23
N LEU A 39 -4.12 -8.91 -2.99
CA LEU A 39 -5.44 -9.17 -3.55
C LEU A 39 -5.89 -10.58 -3.16
N ARG A 40 -7.00 -10.68 -2.43
CA ARG A 40 -7.62 -11.96 -2.06
C ARG A 40 -8.80 -12.34 -2.96
N GLY A 41 -9.58 -11.36 -3.43
CA GLY A 41 -10.73 -11.59 -4.30
C GLY A 41 -11.91 -12.34 -3.65
N PHE A 42 -12.04 -12.25 -2.31
CA PHE A 42 -13.04 -13.01 -1.55
C PHE A 42 -14.48 -12.80 -2.03
N GLU A 43 -14.82 -11.58 -2.45
CA GLU A 43 -16.15 -11.24 -2.97
C GLU A 43 -16.50 -12.06 -4.22
N ARG A 44 -15.54 -12.29 -5.12
CA ARG A 44 -15.72 -13.13 -6.31
C ARG A 44 -15.78 -14.60 -5.96
N PHE A 45 -14.87 -15.04 -5.10
CA PHE A 45 -14.81 -16.42 -4.63
C PHE A 45 -16.10 -16.86 -3.91
N SER A 46 -16.78 -15.93 -3.26
CA SER A 46 -18.01 -16.18 -2.50
C SER A 46 -19.28 -16.26 -3.35
N GLN A 47 -19.23 -15.88 -4.62
CA GLN A 47 -20.41 -15.93 -5.50
C GLN A 47 -20.87 -17.39 -5.68
N GLY A 48 -22.16 -17.65 -5.47
CA GLY A 48 -22.75 -18.98 -5.60
C GLY A 48 -22.50 -19.93 -4.41
N ARG A 49 -21.79 -19.48 -3.37
CA ARG A 49 -21.64 -20.24 -2.12
C ARG A 49 -22.85 -20.01 -1.23
N ARG A 50 -23.22 -21.03 -0.45
CA ARG A 50 -24.18 -20.87 0.63
C ARG A 50 -23.57 -19.96 1.69
N ALA A 51 -24.36 -19.01 2.18
CA ALA A 51 -23.96 -18.15 3.29
C ALA A 51 -23.86 -18.94 4.61
N GLU A 52 -24.61 -20.06 4.70
CA GLU A 52 -24.80 -20.94 5.86
C GLU A 52 -24.97 -22.41 5.43
#